data_AF-A0A2E3DHR0-F1
#
_entry.id   AF-A0A2E3DHR0-F1
#
_cell.length_a   1.000
_cell.length_b   1.000
_cell.length_c   1.000
_cell.angle_alpha   90.00
_cell.angle_beta   90.00
_cell.angle_gamma   90.00
#
_symmetry.space_group_name_H-M   'P 1'
#
loop_
_entity.id
_entity.type
_entity.pdbx_description
1 polymer ?
#
loop_
_entity_poly.entity_id
_entity_poly.type
_entity_poly.pdbx_seq_one_letter_code
_entity_poly.pdbx_strand_id
1 'polypeptide(L)'
;MGRNFEVGRELFKVASCAACHKLSDQGKEFGPDLTKIESKFFNTAHVLQSIIDPSKKIAEKYQSHSYLLVSGKQLTGMVIKDTPDELHIVVDPLAKDKATVILKDEIDAEKKSDVSLMPKGLLDKLSREEILDLIAYVMAKGDKKHKMYMHEHHDH
;
A
#
# COMPACT_ATOMS: atom_id res chain seq x y z
N MET A 1 8.49 24.33 12.04
CA MET A 1 7.07 24.10 11.64
C MET A 1 6.64 22.73 12.11
N GLY A 2 5.73 22.65 13.07
CA GLY A 2 5.02 21.40 13.37
C GLY A 2 4.15 21.00 12.17
N ARG A 3 4.19 19.74 11.78
CA ARG A 3 3.30 19.19 10.73
C ARG A 3 1.86 19.16 11.24
N ASN A 4 0.88 19.07 10.35
CA ASN A 4 -0.53 19.00 10.76
C ASN A 4 -1.05 17.56 10.78
N PHE A 5 -1.30 17.04 11.98
CA PHE A 5 -1.80 15.67 12.18
C PHE A 5 -3.16 15.41 11.51
N GLU A 6 -4.13 16.33 11.67
CA GLU A 6 -5.49 16.10 11.14
C GLU A 6 -5.49 16.18 9.61
N VAL A 7 -4.70 17.08 9.02
CA VAL A 7 -4.50 17.15 7.57
C VAL A 7 -3.88 15.86 7.05
N GLY A 8 -2.79 15.40 7.66
CA GLY A 8 -2.14 14.15 7.25
C GLY A 8 -3.05 12.93 7.38
N ARG A 9 -3.86 12.87 8.45
CA ARG A 9 -4.87 11.82 8.65
C ARG A 9 -5.94 11.82 7.56
N GLU A 10 -6.41 12.99 7.17
CA GLU A 10 -7.42 13.11 6.12
C GLU A 10 -6.85 12.78 4.75
N LEU A 11 -5.65 13.28 4.44
CA LEU A 11 -4.94 12.96 3.21
C LEU A 11 -4.67 11.46 3.04
N PHE A 12 -4.42 10.73 4.14
CA PHE A 12 -4.27 9.27 4.09
C PHE A 12 -5.52 8.55 3.57
N LYS A 13 -6.71 9.14 3.77
CA LYS A 13 -7.97 8.65 3.21
C LYS A 13 -8.20 9.15 1.79
N VAL A 14 -8.03 10.45 1.56
CA VAL A 14 -8.27 11.10 0.25
C VAL A 14 -7.34 10.53 -0.83
N ALA A 15 -6.06 10.32 -0.51
CA ALA A 15 -5.09 9.67 -1.37
C ALA A 15 -5.29 8.14 -1.45
N SER A 16 -6.42 7.61 -0.95
CA SER A 16 -6.79 6.19 -0.99
C SER A 16 -5.82 5.22 -0.30
N CYS A 17 -4.86 5.71 0.50
CA CYS A 17 -3.92 4.86 1.22
C CYS A 17 -4.66 3.91 2.19
N ALA A 18 -5.68 4.43 2.88
CA ALA A 18 -6.53 3.68 3.80
C ALA A 18 -7.33 2.55 3.13
N ALA A 19 -7.48 2.55 1.80
CA ALA A 19 -8.17 1.49 1.09
C ALA A 19 -7.40 0.16 1.16
N CYS A 20 -6.07 0.23 1.21
CA CYS A 20 -5.19 -0.95 1.20
C CYS A 20 -4.35 -1.09 2.46
N HIS A 21 -3.96 0.01 3.10
CA HIS A 21 -3.02 0.00 4.23
C HIS A 21 -3.70 0.29 5.55
N LYS A 22 -3.24 -0.41 6.60
CA LYS A 22 -3.61 -0.12 7.97
C LYS A 22 -2.60 0.82 8.58
N LEU A 23 -3.11 1.79 9.33
CA LEU A 23 -2.30 2.69 10.13
C LEU A 23 -3.09 3.07 11.38
N SER A 24 -2.65 2.53 12.52
CA SER A 24 -3.33 2.63 13.80
C SER A 24 -4.78 2.12 13.70
N ASP A 25 -5.76 3.00 13.92
CA ASP A 25 -7.19 2.74 13.85
C ASP A 25 -7.79 2.97 12.44
N GLN A 26 -6.97 3.33 11.45
CA GLN A 26 -7.41 3.61 10.08
C GLN A 26 -7.08 2.46 9.12
N GLY A 27 -7.95 2.28 8.12
CA GLY A 27 -7.69 1.48 6.92
C GLY A 27 -7.86 -0.03 7.07
N LYS A 28 -7.21 -0.79 6.19
CA LYS A 28 -7.36 -2.26 6.04
C LYS A 28 -6.01 -2.95 5.89
N GLU A 29 -5.93 -4.25 6.16
CA GLU A 29 -4.69 -5.04 6.00
C GLU A 29 -4.69 -5.82 4.66
N PHE A 30 -4.91 -5.13 3.54
CA PHE A 30 -4.70 -5.74 2.20
C PHE A 30 -3.24 -5.64 1.78
N GLY A 31 -2.66 -4.44 1.90
CA GLY A 31 -1.23 -4.18 1.87
C GLY A 31 -0.61 -4.24 3.27
N PRO A 32 0.69 -3.88 3.39
CA PRO A 32 1.39 -3.81 4.67
C PRO A 32 0.65 -2.98 5.74
N ASP A 33 0.58 -3.51 6.95
CA ASP A 33 0.24 -2.74 8.15
C ASP A 33 1.40 -1.79 8.48
N LEU A 34 1.20 -0.50 8.19
CA LEU A 34 2.22 0.54 8.32
C LEU A 34 2.60 0.80 9.79
N THR A 35 1.72 0.47 10.75
CA THR A 35 2.05 0.55 12.18
C THR A 35 3.08 -0.49 12.58
N LYS A 36 3.09 -1.65 11.91
CA LYS A 36 3.97 -2.79 12.23
C LYS A 36 5.28 -2.80 11.45
N ILE A 37 5.51 -1.88 10.51
CA ILE A 37 6.78 -1.85 9.77
C ILE A 37 7.94 -1.58 10.74
N GLU A 38 8.98 -2.41 10.64
CA GLU A 38 10.21 -2.30 11.43
C GLU A 38 10.90 -0.96 11.17
N SER A 39 11.41 -0.33 12.23
CA SER A 39 12.03 1.01 12.16
C SER A 39 13.17 1.11 11.14
N LYS A 40 13.93 0.04 10.89
CA LYS A 40 15.01 0.03 9.88
C LYS A 40 14.51 0.23 8.44
N PHE A 41 13.27 -0.17 8.17
CA PHE A 41 12.62 0.01 6.87
C PHE A 41 11.67 1.20 6.84
N PHE A 42 11.40 1.84 7.98
CA PHE A 42 10.43 2.93 8.09
C PHE A 42 11.15 4.28 8.23
N ASN A 43 11.80 4.72 7.16
CA ASN A 43 12.42 6.04 7.04
C ASN A 43 11.77 6.84 5.90
N THR A 44 11.87 8.16 5.96
CA THR A 44 11.20 9.08 5.03
C THR A 44 11.51 8.80 3.57
N ALA A 45 12.79 8.55 3.24
CA ALA A 45 13.20 8.29 1.86
C ALA A 45 12.58 7.00 1.32
N HIS A 46 12.54 5.93 2.12
CA HIS A 46 11.92 4.68 1.72
C HIS A 46 10.41 4.82 1.57
N VAL A 47 9.71 5.44 2.55
CA VAL A 47 8.26 5.65 2.47
C VAL A 47 7.90 6.47 1.22
N LEU A 48 8.60 7.58 1.00
CA LEU A 48 8.36 8.44 -0.17
C LEU A 48 8.66 7.71 -1.48
N GLN A 49 9.76 6.96 -1.55
CA GLN A 49 10.11 6.17 -2.73
C GLN A 49 9.07 5.11 -3.03
N SER A 50 8.55 4.43 -2.00
CA SER A 50 7.49 3.43 -2.17
C SER A 50 6.24 4.06 -2.74
N ILE A 51 5.86 5.27 -2.32
CA ILE A 51 4.67 5.96 -2.83
C ILE A 51 4.87 6.44 -4.28
N ILE A 52 6.03 7.01 -4.59
CA ILE A 52 6.32 7.57 -5.93
C ILE A 52 6.59 6.47 -6.96
N ASP A 53 7.29 5.41 -6.55
CA ASP A 53 7.63 4.28 -7.41
C ASP A 53 7.29 2.94 -6.73
N PRO A 54 5.99 2.61 -6.62
CA PRO A 54 5.50 1.43 -5.91
C PRO A 54 6.00 0.10 -6.47
N SER A 55 6.45 0.09 -7.73
CA SER A 55 6.93 -1.11 -8.42
C SER A 55 8.43 -1.32 -8.24
N LYS A 56 9.17 -0.35 -7.70
CA LYS A 56 10.63 -0.44 -7.52
C LYS A 56 11.05 -1.59 -6.60
N LYS A 57 10.24 -1.84 -5.56
CA LYS A 57 10.45 -2.94 -4.62
C LYS A 57 9.12 -3.40 -4.07
N ILE A 58 8.69 -4.56 -4.54
CA ILE A 58 7.47 -5.22 -4.07
C ILE A 58 7.90 -6.35 -3.14
N ALA A 59 7.32 -6.40 -1.94
CA ALA A 59 7.58 -7.53 -1.06
C ALA A 59 6.82 -8.75 -1.57
N GLU A 60 7.46 -9.93 -1.56
CA GLU A 60 6.95 -11.18 -2.13
C GLU A 60 5.49 -11.49 -1.73
N LYS A 61 5.13 -11.25 -0.47
CA LYS A 61 3.76 -11.46 0.05
C LYS A 61 2.69 -10.62 -0.68
N TYR A 62 3.05 -9.46 -1.20
CA TYR A 62 2.15 -8.53 -1.90
C TYR A 62 2.37 -8.53 -3.41
N GLN A 63 3.20 -9.46 -3.91
CA GLN A 63 3.53 -9.58 -5.31
C GLN A 63 2.33 -10.15 -6.07
N SER A 64 1.87 -9.43 -7.09
CA SER A 64 0.90 -9.99 -8.04
C SER A 64 1.58 -10.90 -9.05
N HIS A 65 0.82 -11.84 -9.55
CA HIS A 65 1.21 -12.80 -10.57
C HIS A 65 0.22 -12.72 -11.73
N SER A 66 0.74 -12.88 -12.94
CA SER A 66 -0.02 -13.03 -14.17
C SER A 66 -0.18 -14.51 -14.47
N TYR A 67 -1.42 -14.93 -14.69
CA TYR A 67 -1.83 -16.28 -15.00
C TYR A 67 -2.39 -16.32 -16.42
N LEU A 68 -1.79 -17.12 -17.29
CA LEU A 68 -2.37 -17.53 -18.56
C LEU A 68 -3.11 -18.85 -18.32
N LEU A 69 -4.40 -18.87 -18.63
CA LEU A 69 -5.21 -20.08 -18.52
C LEU A 69 -5.19 -20.86 -19.84
N VAL A 70 -5.44 -22.17 -19.78
CA VAL A 70 -5.58 -23.05 -20.95
C VAL A 70 -6.66 -22.57 -21.95
N SER A 71 -7.63 -21.79 -21.47
CA SER A 71 -8.65 -21.12 -22.30
C SER A 71 -8.11 -19.95 -23.13
N GLY A 72 -6.87 -19.53 -22.90
CA GLY A 72 -6.26 -18.31 -23.45
C GLY A 72 -6.58 -17.04 -22.65
N LYS A 73 -7.38 -17.13 -21.59
CA LYS A 73 -7.69 -15.99 -20.72
C LYS A 73 -6.46 -15.62 -19.90
N GLN A 74 -6.13 -14.33 -19.85
CA GLN A 74 -5.10 -13.81 -18.95
C GLN A 74 -5.72 -13.09 -17.75
N LEU A 75 -5.26 -13.45 -16.56
CA LEU A 75 -5.61 -12.81 -15.30
C LEU A 75 -4.34 -12.29 -14.63
N THR A 76 -4.42 -11.18 -13.91
CA THR A 76 -3.31 -10.72 -13.05
C THR A 76 -3.89 -10.33 -11.70
N GLY A 77 -3.31 -10.86 -10.63
CA GLY A 77 -3.78 -10.56 -9.28
C GLY A 77 -2.84 -11.06 -8.20
N MET A 78 -3.10 -10.64 -6.97
CA MET A 78 -2.36 -11.09 -5.79
C MET A 78 -3.04 -12.30 -5.17
N VAL A 79 -2.28 -13.35 -4.86
CA VAL A 79 -2.80 -14.55 -4.20
C VAL A 79 -3.15 -14.22 -2.75
N ILE A 80 -4.41 -14.47 -2.37
CA ILE A 80 -4.87 -14.32 -0.98
C ILE A 80 -5.13 -15.66 -0.29
N LYS A 81 -5.30 -16.72 -1.09
CA LYS A 81 -5.43 -18.10 -0.61
C LYS A 81 -4.95 -19.05 -1.69
N ASP A 82 -4.19 -20.04 -1.26
CA ASP A 82 -3.61 -21.09 -2.09
C ASP A 82 -3.97 -22.44 -1.46
N THR A 83 -4.67 -23.29 -2.21
CA THR A 83 -5.04 -24.66 -1.82
C THR A 83 -4.43 -25.66 -2.81
N PRO A 84 -4.49 -26.98 -2.56
CA PRO A 84 -3.98 -27.97 -3.51
C PRO A 84 -4.55 -27.83 -4.93
N ASP A 85 -5.82 -27.44 -5.06
CA ASP A 85 -6.54 -27.43 -6.34
C ASP A 85 -6.88 -26.01 -6.86
N GLU A 86 -6.92 -25.01 -5.98
CA GLU A 86 -7.41 -23.66 -6.32
C GLU A 86 -6.43 -22.55 -5.91
N LEU A 87 -6.33 -21.52 -6.75
CA LEU A 87 -5.79 -20.22 -6.39
C LEU A 87 -6.91 -19.20 -6.29
N HIS A 88 -6.93 -18.45 -5.17
CA HIS A 88 -7.85 -17.35 -4.96
C HIS A 88 -7.04 -16.06 -5.07
N ILE A 89 -7.31 -15.29 -6.12
CA ILE A 89 -6.59 -14.06 -6.41
C ILE A 89 -7.48 -12.82 -6.27
N VAL A 90 -6.90 -11.71 -5.86
CA VAL A 90 -7.52 -10.39 -5.94
C VAL A 90 -6.93 -9.64 -7.13
N VAL A 91 -7.78 -9.36 -8.12
CA VAL A 91 -7.42 -8.64 -9.35
C VAL A 91 -7.47 -7.13 -9.12
N ASP A 92 -8.44 -6.66 -8.36
CA ASP A 92 -8.58 -5.26 -7.95
C ASP A 92 -8.92 -5.18 -6.45
N PRO A 93 -8.03 -4.64 -5.59
CA PRO A 93 -8.31 -4.50 -4.16
C PRO A 93 -9.38 -3.47 -3.81
N LEU A 94 -9.72 -2.58 -4.75
CA LEU A 94 -10.74 -1.55 -4.57
C LEU A 94 -12.12 -2.01 -5.02
N ALA A 95 -12.19 -3.07 -5.84
CA ALA A 95 -13.44 -3.68 -6.22
C ALA A 95 -14.14 -4.32 -5.00
N LYS A 96 -15.47 -4.23 -4.96
CA LYS A 96 -16.29 -4.89 -3.92
C LYS A 96 -16.41 -6.40 -4.15
N ASP A 97 -15.86 -6.90 -5.25
CA ASP A 97 -16.02 -8.28 -5.68
C ASP A 97 -15.19 -9.24 -4.82
N LYS A 98 -15.67 -10.48 -4.75
CA LYS A 98 -14.95 -11.57 -4.09
C LYS A 98 -13.70 -11.94 -4.91
N ALA A 99 -12.78 -12.65 -4.27
CA ALA A 99 -11.61 -13.20 -4.96
C ALA A 99 -12.01 -14.00 -6.21
N THR A 100 -11.22 -13.85 -7.26
CA THR A 100 -11.31 -14.70 -8.45
C THR A 100 -10.68 -16.04 -8.14
N VAL A 101 -11.42 -17.12 -8.35
CA VAL A 101 -10.93 -18.48 -8.18
C VAL A 101 -10.42 -19.00 -9.51
N ILE A 102 -9.22 -19.57 -9.51
CA ILE A 102 -8.58 -20.21 -10.65
C ILE A 102 -8.30 -21.66 -10.23
N LEU A 103 -8.74 -22.63 -11.03
CA LEU A 103 -8.33 -24.02 -10.83
C LEU A 103 -6.88 -24.18 -11.31
N LYS A 104 -6.04 -24.84 -10.53
CA LYS A 104 -4.59 -24.94 -10.83
C LYS A 104 -4.29 -25.75 -12.08
N ASP A 105 -5.14 -26.71 -12.42
CA ASP A 105 -5.05 -27.50 -13.65
C ASP A 105 -5.44 -26.69 -14.91
N GLU A 106 -6.13 -25.56 -14.73
CA GLU A 106 -6.41 -24.62 -15.82
C GLU A 106 -5.29 -23.61 -16.06
N ILE A 107 -4.22 -23.59 -15.25
CA ILE A 107 -3.09 -22.67 -15.41
C ILE A 107 -2.10 -23.24 -16.43
N ASP A 108 -1.97 -22.56 -17.57
CA ASP A 108 -1.00 -22.89 -18.61
C ASP A 108 0.38 -22.26 -18.32
N ALA A 109 0.40 -21.01 -17.86
CA ALA A 109 1.62 -20.34 -17.45
C ALA A 109 1.39 -19.33 -16.33
N GLU A 110 2.41 -19.15 -15.49
CA GLU A 110 2.44 -18.18 -14.41
C GLU A 110 3.71 -17.33 -14.49
N LYS A 111 3.58 -16.02 -14.25
CA LYS A 111 4.71 -15.10 -14.17
C LYS A 111 4.51 -14.08 -13.05
N LYS A 112 5.55 -13.80 -12.28
CA LYS A 112 5.55 -12.64 -11.37
C LYS A 112 5.36 -11.34 -12.15
N SER A 113 4.46 -10.48 -11.66
CA SER A 113 4.24 -9.14 -12.22
C SER A 113 5.35 -8.20 -11.73
N ASP A 114 5.93 -7.38 -12.60
CA ASP A 114 6.84 -6.31 -12.13
C ASP A 114 6.06 -5.04 -11.73
N VAL A 115 4.72 -5.09 -11.78
CA VAL A 115 3.82 -3.97 -11.48
C VAL A 115 3.12 -4.20 -10.16
N SER A 116 3.22 -3.21 -9.27
CA SER A 116 2.56 -3.18 -7.96
C SER A 116 1.06 -2.87 -8.08
N LEU A 117 0.25 -3.44 -7.19
CA LEU A 117 -1.15 -3.06 -7.00
C LEU A 117 -1.32 -1.69 -6.35
N MET A 118 -0.28 -1.15 -5.71
CA MET A 118 -0.34 0.22 -5.20
C MET A 118 -0.32 1.19 -6.40
N PRO A 119 -1.35 2.05 -6.57
CA PRO A 119 -1.42 2.93 -7.72
C PRO A 119 -0.25 3.92 -7.76
N LYS A 120 0.17 4.28 -8.98
CA LYS A 120 1.06 5.44 -9.20
C LYS A 120 0.24 6.74 -9.16
N GLY A 121 0.91 7.85 -8.90
CA GLY A 121 0.29 9.18 -8.96
C GLY A 121 -0.61 9.54 -7.78
N LEU A 122 -0.51 8.80 -6.65
CA LEU A 122 -1.30 9.06 -5.44
C LEU A 122 -1.05 10.46 -4.85
N LEU A 123 0.09 11.07 -5.17
CA LEU A 123 0.50 12.39 -4.69
C LEU A 123 0.26 13.50 -5.72
N ASP A 124 -0.12 13.18 -6.95
CA ASP A 124 -0.11 14.15 -8.08
C ASP A 124 -1.06 15.33 -7.89
N LYS A 125 -2.09 15.14 -7.07
CA LYS A 125 -3.10 16.18 -6.74
C LYS A 125 -2.81 16.93 -5.45
N LEU A 126 -1.74 16.58 -4.74
CA LEU A 126 -1.39 17.16 -3.46
C LEU A 126 -0.34 18.24 -3.63
N SER A 127 -0.50 19.35 -2.91
CA SER A 127 0.53 20.36 -2.75
C SER A 127 1.72 19.81 -1.95
N ARG A 128 2.85 20.53 -2.01
CA ARG A 128 4.04 20.17 -1.24
C ARG A 128 3.76 20.07 0.26
N GLU A 129 3.00 20.99 0.84
CA GLU A 129 2.71 20.97 2.28
C GLU A 129 1.78 19.81 2.66
N GLU A 130 0.81 19.48 1.81
CA GLU A 130 -0.05 18.30 1.99
C GLU A 130 0.75 17.00 1.94
N ILE A 131 1.69 16.87 0.98
CA ILE A 131 2.59 15.70 0.93
C ILE A 131 3.41 15.61 2.22
N LEU A 132 3.95 16.71 2.73
CA LEU A 132 4.73 16.70 3.97
C LEU A 132 3.88 16.31 5.18
N ASP A 133 2.64 16.76 5.28
CA ASP A 133 1.72 16.39 6.35
C ASP A 133 1.28 14.92 6.26
N LEU A 134 1.02 14.40 5.06
CA LEU A 134 0.74 12.98 4.82
C LEU A 134 1.92 12.09 5.22
N ILE A 135 3.13 12.45 4.78
CA ILE A 135 4.34 11.70 5.12
C ILE A 135 4.58 11.76 6.63
N ALA A 136 4.38 12.91 7.27
CA ALA A 136 4.48 13.03 8.72
C ALA A 136 3.48 12.10 9.44
N TYR A 137 2.25 12.01 8.95
CA TYR A 137 1.22 11.09 9.46
C TYR A 137 1.63 9.62 9.37
N VAL A 138 2.11 9.19 8.20
CA VAL A 138 2.62 7.84 8.00
C VAL A 138 3.82 7.58 8.91
N MET A 139 4.82 8.47 8.90
CA MET A 139 6.05 8.34 9.69
C MET A 139 5.82 8.32 11.20
N ALA A 140 4.85 9.10 11.69
CA ALA A 140 4.41 9.08 13.08
C ALA A 140 3.57 7.84 13.43
N LYS A 141 3.29 6.95 12.47
CA LYS A 141 2.42 5.78 12.62
C LYS A 141 1.02 6.13 13.14
N GLY A 142 0.53 7.33 12.81
CA GLY A 142 -0.72 7.87 13.33
C GLY A 142 -0.70 8.29 14.81
N ASP A 143 0.47 8.38 15.45
CA ASP A 143 0.60 8.90 16.82
C ASP A 143 0.59 10.43 16.85
N LYS A 144 -0.53 11.02 17.29
CA LYS A 144 -0.70 12.48 17.44
C LYS A 144 0.30 13.13 18.41
N LYS A 145 0.91 12.36 19.32
CA LYS A 145 1.90 12.85 20.29
C LYS A 145 3.33 12.83 19.75
N HIS A 146 3.53 12.38 18.51
CA HIS A 146 4.86 12.27 17.92
C HIS A 146 5.52 13.65 17.72
N LYS A 147 6.85 13.72 17.89
CA LYS A 147 7.64 14.97 17.81
C LYS A 147 7.49 15.74 16.50
N MET A 148 7.07 15.08 15.41
CA MET A 148 6.80 15.71 14.10
C MET A 148 5.69 16.78 14.16
N TYR A 149 4.83 16.72 15.18
CA TYR A 149 3.72 17.67 15.39
C TYR A 149 4.03 18.70 16.48
N MET A 150 5.08 18.47 17.24
CA MET A 150 5.51 19.40 18.27
C MET A 150 6.23 20.57 17.60
N HIS A 151 5.90 21.78 18.04
CA HIS A 151 6.72 22.94 17.72
C HIS A 151 7.96 22.84 18.60
N GLU A 152 9.13 22.68 18.01
CA GLU A 152 10.37 22.94 18.75
C GLU A 152 10.37 24.41 19.13
N HIS A 153 10.12 24.70 20.41
CA HIS A 153 10.59 25.93 21.03
C HIS A 153 12.10 25.83 21.10
N HIS A 154 12.78 26.26 20.03
CA HIS A 154 14.16 26.67 20.12
C HIS A 154 14.17 28.02 20.84
N ASP A 155 14.09 27.99 22.16
CA ASP A 155 14.53 29.11 22.99
C ASP A 155 16.06 29.17 22.85
N HIS A 156 16.54 30.24 22.22
CA HIS A 156 17.94 30.65 22.21
C HIS A 156 18.18 31.62 23.37
#